data_AF-A0A7S2FRV4-F1
#
_entry.id   AF-A0A7S2FRV4-F1
#
_cell.length_a   1.000
_cell.length_b   1.000
_cell.length_c   1.000
_cell.angle_alpha   90.00
_cell.angle_beta   90.00
_cell.angle_gamma   90.00
#
_symmetry.space_group_name_H-M   'P 1'
#
loop_
_entity.id
_entity.type
_entity.pdbx_description
1 polymer ?
#
loop_
_entity_poly.entity_id
_entity_poly.type
_entity_poly.pdbx_seq_one_letter_code
_entity_poly.pdbx_strand_id
1 'polypeptide(L)'
;CDQPEEKATEEFDDFYEEIYEELSTYGTIEECNVCENLGEHMTGNVYAKFTDEEDADAAIKALLGRFYAGRALVVDFSPVTDFREARCRQFEESQCARGGYCNFMHIKQPSRKLMRQLSSSSRSKSRSKQRSRSRSRSREKEQRSSNPPL
;
A
#
# COMPACT_ATOMS: atom_id res chain seq x y z
N CYS A 1 1.76 -15.13 31.33
CA CYS A 1 2.98 -15.44 30.56
C CYS A 1 2.70 -14.97 29.14
N ASP A 2 2.66 -13.65 28.96
CA ASP A 2 2.27 -13.02 27.70
C ASP A 2 3.36 -13.24 26.65
N GLN A 3 2.93 -13.73 25.50
CA GLN A 3 3.75 -14.51 24.58
C GLN A 3 4.49 -13.60 23.59
N PRO A 4 5.76 -13.87 23.26
CA PRO A 4 6.55 -13.06 22.33
C PRO A 4 5.94 -12.92 20.93
N GLU A 5 5.08 -13.85 20.53
CA GLU A 5 4.39 -13.85 19.24
C GLU A 5 3.25 -12.82 19.15
N GLU A 6 2.55 -12.58 20.26
CA GLU A 6 1.49 -11.58 20.34
C GLU A 6 2.08 -10.17 20.20
N LYS A 7 3.16 -9.90 20.93
CA LYS A 7 3.90 -8.65 20.84
C LYS A 7 4.45 -8.40 19.43
N ALA A 8 5.02 -9.42 18.78
CA ALA A 8 5.53 -9.29 17.41
C ALA A 8 4.42 -9.07 16.37
N THR A 9 3.19 -9.50 16.67
CA THR A 9 2.01 -9.24 15.83
C THR A 9 1.55 -7.80 16.00
N GLU A 10 1.48 -7.30 17.24
CA GLU A 10 1.13 -5.90 17.53
C GLU A 10 2.14 -4.93 16.89
N GLU A 11 3.44 -5.16 17.07
CA GLU A 11 4.48 -4.33 16.44
C GLU A 11 4.39 -4.32 14.91
N PHE A 12 3.99 -5.45 14.31
CA PHE A 12 3.78 -5.51 12.86
C PHE A 12 2.51 -4.79 12.42
N ASP A 13 1.44 -4.90 13.18
CA ASP A 13 0.19 -4.19 12.92
C ASP A 13 0.40 -2.68 12.98
N ASP A 14 1.12 -2.19 14.00
CA ASP A 14 1.48 -0.76 14.13
C ASP A 14 2.27 -0.29 12.90
N PHE A 15 3.30 -1.05 12.50
CA PHE A 15 4.07 -0.77 11.28
C PHE A 15 3.19 -0.75 10.02
N TYR A 16 2.33 -1.75 9.87
CA TYR A 16 1.46 -1.87 8.70
C TYR A 16 0.46 -0.70 8.63
N GLU A 17 -0.12 -0.32 9.77
CA GLU A 17 -1.03 0.81 9.88
C GLU A 17 -0.33 2.12 9.50
N GLU A 18 0.84 2.42 10.07
CA GLU A 18 1.63 3.62 9.74
C GLU A 18 1.88 3.75 8.23
N ILE A 19 2.35 2.67 7.61
CA ILE A 19 2.64 2.64 6.16
C ILE A 19 1.37 2.81 5.34
N TYR A 20 0.30 2.09 5.68
CA TYR A 20 -0.96 2.17 4.95
C TYR A 20 -1.59 3.55 5.04
N GLU A 21 -1.59 4.17 6.22
CA GLU A 21 -2.14 5.51 6.43
C GLU A 21 -1.35 6.58 5.67
N GLU A 22 -0.02 6.53 5.75
CA GLU A 22 0.84 7.47 5.04
C GLU A 22 0.64 7.37 3.52
N LEU A 23 0.65 6.15 2.97
CA LEU A 23 0.46 5.94 1.53
C LEU A 23 -0.95 6.34 1.08
N SER A 24 -1.95 6.17 1.94
CA SER A 24 -3.35 6.56 1.65
C SER A 24 -3.52 8.08 1.52
N THR A 25 -2.54 8.89 1.94
CA THR A 25 -2.58 10.34 1.75
C THR A 25 -2.38 10.73 0.28
N TYR A 26 -1.64 9.92 -0.49
CA TYR A 26 -1.38 10.17 -1.90
C TYR A 26 -2.51 9.66 -2.77
N GLY A 27 -3.07 8.49 -2.44
CA GLY A 27 -4.01 7.81 -3.32
C GLY A 27 -4.92 6.79 -2.70
N THR A 28 -5.87 6.31 -3.52
CA THR A 28 -6.64 5.13 -3.13
C THR A 28 -5.77 3.89 -3.35
N ILE A 29 -5.46 3.18 -2.27
CA ILE A 29 -4.70 1.92 -2.32
C ILE A 29 -5.65 0.76 -2.64
N GLU A 30 -5.33 -0.01 -3.68
CA GLU A 30 -5.99 -1.26 -4.01
C GLU A 30 -5.42 -2.43 -3.20
N GLU A 31 -4.10 -2.51 -3.11
CA GLU A 31 -3.40 -3.58 -2.41
C GLU A 31 -2.09 -3.05 -1.81
N CYS A 32 -1.80 -3.43 -0.57
CA CYS A 32 -0.58 -3.09 0.16
C CYS A 32 0.02 -4.36 0.76
N ASN A 33 1.25 -4.68 0.37
CA ASN A 33 1.88 -5.96 0.67
C ASN A 33 3.25 -5.73 1.30
N VAL A 34 3.51 -6.37 2.45
CA VAL A 34 4.82 -6.35 3.12
C VAL A 34 5.45 -7.74 3.01
N CYS A 35 6.67 -7.81 2.51
CA CYS A 35 7.39 -9.06 2.28
C CYS A 35 8.21 -9.48 3.51
N GLU A 36 7.98 -10.71 3.99
CA GLU A 36 8.80 -11.41 4.99
C GLU A 36 9.68 -12.50 4.35
N ASN A 37 10.09 -12.28 3.10
CA ASN A 37 11.12 -13.09 2.48
C ASN A 37 12.40 -13.09 3.33
N LEU A 38 13.20 -14.17 3.22
CA LEU A 38 14.52 -14.26 3.87
C LEU A 38 15.67 -13.84 2.96
N GLY A 39 15.41 -13.73 1.64
CA GLY A 39 16.41 -13.37 0.64
C GLY A 39 16.55 -11.84 0.55
N GLU A 40 17.79 -11.35 0.50
CA GLU A 40 18.10 -9.90 0.51
C GLU A 40 17.39 -9.11 -0.59
N HIS A 41 17.10 -9.75 -1.73
CA HIS A 41 16.39 -9.12 -2.86
C HIS A 41 14.91 -8.80 -2.59
N MET A 42 14.31 -9.39 -1.56
CA MET A 42 12.89 -9.22 -1.24
C MET A 42 12.57 -8.96 0.23
N THR A 43 13.53 -9.19 1.12
CA THR A 43 13.33 -9.06 2.58
C THR A 43 12.95 -7.63 2.93
N GLY A 44 11.79 -7.45 3.57
CA GLY A 44 11.34 -6.13 4.05
C GLY A 44 10.79 -5.21 2.96
N ASN A 45 10.67 -5.66 1.71
CA ASN A 45 10.07 -4.85 0.65
C ASN A 45 8.59 -4.58 0.93
N VAL A 46 8.17 -3.34 0.68
CA VAL A 46 6.77 -2.91 0.74
C VAL A 46 6.32 -2.57 -0.67
N TYR A 47 5.19 -3.12 -1.08
CA TYR A 47 4.57 -2.85 -2.36
C TYR A 47 3.19 -2.26 -2.15
N ALA A 48 2.92 -1.12 -2.79
CA ALA A 48 1.62 -0.49 -2.77
C ALA A 48 1.13 -0.28 -4.21
N LYS A 49 -0.07 -0.80 -4.49
CA LYS A 49 -0.75 -0.58 -5.76
C LYS A 49 -1.86 0.44 -5.54
N PHE A 50 -1.74 1.56 -6.24
CA PHE A 50 -2.77 2.59 -6.29
C PHE A 50 -3.76 2.29 -7.43
N THR A 51 -4.99 2.80 -7.30
CA THR A 51 -6.00 2.72 -8.36
C THR A 51 -5.61 3.57 -9.59
N ASP A 52 -5.00 4.73 -9.36
CA ASP A 52 -4.63 5.70 -10.39
C ASP A 52 -3.09 5.79 -10.48
N GLU A 53 -2.50 5.77 -11.68
CA GLU A 53 -1.04 5.89 -11.88
C GLU A 53 -0.49 7.25 -11.38
N GLU A 54 -1.29 8.31 -11.50
CA GLU A 54 -0.96 9.66 -11.01
C GLU A 54 -0.76 9.68 -9.49
N ASP A 55 -1.55 8.89 -8.74
CA ASP A 55 -1.42 8.78 -7.29
C ASP A 55 -0.08 8.08 -6.92
N ALA A 56 0.39 7.12 -7.75
CA ALA A 56 1.67 6.45 -7.56
C ALA A 56 2.87 7.39 -7.83
N ASP A 57 2.80 8.18 -8.91
CA ASP A 57 3.81 9.20 -9.22
C ASP A 57 3.89 10.28 -8.12
N ALA A 58 2.74 10.71 -7.59
CA ALA A 58 2.70 11.63 -6.45
C ALA A 58 3.36 11.03 -5.19
N ALA A 59 3.12 9.74 -4.90
CA ALA A 59 3.72 9.04 -3.78
C ALA A 59 5.26 8.98 -3.90
N ILE A 60 5.79 8.58 -5.06
CA ILE A 60 7.25 8.53 -5.28
C ILE A 60 7.88 9.91 -5.07
N LYS A 61 7.32 10.95 -5.69
CA LYS A 61 7.83 12.32 -5.56
C LYS A 61 7.82 12.82 -4.12
N ALA A 62 6.81 12.45 -3.34
CA ALA A 62 6.68 12.87 -1.95
C ALA A 62 7.56 12.05 -0.99
N LEU A 63 7.82 10.78 -1.29
CA LEU A 63 8.61 9.88 -0.44
C LEU A 63 10.11 9.94 -0.72
N LEU A 64 10.51 10.34 -1.93
CA LEU A 64 11.91 10.44 -2.31
C LEU A 64 12.66 11.42 -1.39
N GLY A 65 13.76 10.95 -0.80
CA GLY A 65 14.60 11.74 0.12
C GLY A 65 14.07 11.81 1.57
N ARG A 66 12.96 11.14 1.89
CA ARG A 66 12.49 10.99 3.27
C ARG A 66 13.21 9.85 3.99
N PHE A 67 13.05 9.84 5.31
CA PHE A 67 13.65 8.84 6.19
C PHE A 67 12.56 8.13 7.00
N TYR A 68 12.76 6.85 7.28
CA TYR A 68 11.95 6.06 8.19
C TYR A 68 12.87 5.28 9.14
N ALA A 69 12.60 5.35 10.44
CA ALA A 69 13.43 4.73 11.49
C ALA A 69 14.94 5.01 11.33
N GLY A 70 15.29 6.24 10.94
CA GLY A 70 16.69 6.67 10.74
C GLY A 70 17.36 6.19 9.44
N ARG A 71 16.63 5.50 8.55
CA ARG A 71 17.13 5.06 7.23
C ARG A 71 16.45 5.83 6.11
N ALA A 72 17.19 6.18 5.07
CA ALA A 72 16.62 6.81 3.88
C ALA A 72 15.69 5.83 3.16
N LEU A 73 14.54 6.32 2.70
CA LEU A 73 13.62 5.53 1.90
C LEU A 73 14.16 5.35 0.47
N VAL A 74 14.18 4.10 0.02
CA VAL A 74 14.40 3.75 -1.39
C VAL A 74 13.03 3.45 -1.99
N VAL A 75 12.64 4.24 -2.99
CA VAL A 75 11.30 4.19 -3.58
C VAL A 75 11.43 4.18 -5.10
N ASP A 76 10.74 3.26 -5.76
CA ASP A 76 10.78 3.09 -7.21
C ASP A 76 9.46 2.50 -7.73
N PHE A 77 9.21 2.63 -9.02
CA PHE A 77 8.09 1.98 -9.68
C PHE A 77 8.34 0.48 -9.82
N SER A 78 7.34 -0.31 -9.46
CA SER A 78 7.38 -1.76 -9.64
C SER A 78 6.71 -2.15 -10.96
N PRO A 79 7.32 -3.04 -11.78
CA PRO A 79 6.67 -3.60 -12.97
C PRO A 79 5.58 -4.63 -12.60
N VAL A 80 5.41 -4.98 -11.33
CA VAL A 80 4.41 -5.95 -10.87
C VAL A 80 3.01 -5.33 -10.96
N THR A 81 2.23 -5.80 -11.92
CA THR A 81 0.84 -5.33 -12.16
C THR A 81 -0.21 -6.21 -11.49
N ASP A 82 0.06 -7.51 -11.34
CA ASP A 82 -0.81 -8.49 -10.67
C ASP A 82 -0.05 -9.23 -9.55
N PHE A 83 -0.39 -8.90 -8.31
CA PHE A 83 0.23 -9.55 -7.15
C PHE A 83 -0.13 -11.02 -7.03
N ARG A 84 -1.27 -11.47 -7.57
CA ARG A 84 -1.69 -12.88 -7.44
C ARG A 84 -0.70 -13.84 -8.10
N GLU A 85 -0.05 -13.39 -9.17
CA GLU A 85 0.98 -14.16 -9.88
C GLU A 85 2.38 -13.96 -9.27
N ALA A 86 2.60 -12.86 -8.56
CA ALA A 86 3.87 -12.58 -7.88
C ALA A 86 3.97 -13.24 -6.48
N ARG A 87 2.85 -13.62 -5.86
CA ARG A 87 2.79 -14.25 -4.54
C ARG A 87 3.23 -15.71 -4.56
N CYS A 88 3.89 -16.13 -3.49
CA CYS A 88 4.27 -17.51 -3.31
C CYS A 88 3.11 -18.33 -2.76
N ARG A 89 2.40 -19.07 -3.62
CA ARG A 89 1.29 -19.95 -3.20
C ARG A 89 1.69 -20.99 -2.14
N GLN A 90 2.89 -21.56 -2.27
CA GLN A 90 3.42 -22.50 -1.26
C GLN A 90 3.66 -21.84 0.09
N PHE A 91 3.97 -20.53 0.13
CA PHE A 91 4.13 -19.81 1.39
C PHE A 91 2.78 -19.53 2.04
N GLU A 92 1.76 -19.17 1.26
CA GLU A 92 0.38 -19.02 1.75
C GLU A 92 -0.13 -20.31 2.43
N GLU A 93 0.31 -21.47 1.95
CA GLU A 93 0.00 -22.78 2.53
C GLU A 93 1.01 -23.25 3.60
N SER A 94 1.95 -22.39 4.02
CA SER A 94 3.02 -22.70 4.99
C SER A 94 3.93 -23.89 4.60
N GLN A 95 4.15 -24.09 3.30
CA GLN A 95 4.91 -25.22 2.71
C GLN A 95 6.12 -24.79 1.88
N CYS A 96 6.41 -23.48 1.77
CA CYS A 96 7.55 -23.01 0.98
C CYS A 96 8.89 -23.40 1.63
N ALA A 97 9.60 -24.36 1.03
CA ALA A 97 10.91 -24.83 1.51
C ALA A 97 12.10 -24.11 0.85
N ARG A 98 11.87 -23.10 0.00
CA ARG A 98 12.94 -22.40 -0.75
C ARG A 98 13.79 -21.47 0.12
N GLY A 99 13.32 -21.11 1.32
CA GLY A 99 14.03 -20.17 2.21
C GLY A 99 14.39 -18.87 1.50
N GLY A 100 15.64 -18.42 1.65
CA GLY A 100 16.16 -17.20 1.01
C GLY A 100 16.25 -17.24 -0.52
N TYR A 101 16.06 -18.41 -1.14
CA TYR A 101 16.10 -18.57 -2.60
C TYR A 101 14.72 -18.43 -3.27
N CYS A 102 13.66 -18.12 -2.51
CA CYS A 102 12.35 -17.89 -3.11
C CYS A 102 12.30 -16.55 -3.85
N ASN A 103 11.83 -16.57 -5.09
CA ASN A 103 11.68 -15.37 -5.93
C ASN A 103 10.23 -14.86 -5.99
N PHE A 104 9.34 -15.42 -5.17
CA PHE A 104 7.94 -15.02 -5.06
C PHE A 104 7.70 -14.34 -3.72
N MET A 105 6.75 -13.42 -3.67
CA MET A 105 6.44 -12.63 -2.47
C MET A 105 5.93 -13.55 -1.35
N HIS A 106 6.62 -13.53 -0.22
CA HIS A 106 6.14 -14.10 1.04
C HIS A 106 5.49 -12.97 1.82
N ILE A 107 4.16 -12.89 1.79
CA ILE A 107 3.45 -11.74 2.37
C ILE A 107 3.15 -12.00 3.84
N LYS A 108 3.64 -11.09 4.69
CA LYS A 108 3.25 -11.07 6.09
C LYS A 108 1.86 -10.44 6.23
N GLN A 109 0.92 -11.21 6.76
CA GLN A 109 -0.47 -10.79 6.89
C GLN A 109 -0.67 -9.96 8.18
N PRO A 110 -1.23 -8.74 8.09
CA PRO A 110 -1.66 -8.00 9.28
C PRO A 110 -2.81 -8.73 9.98
N SER A 111 -3.05 -8.40 11.24
CA SER A 111 -4.12 -9.06 11.99
C SER A 111 -5.48 -8.81 11.35
N ARG A 112 -6.39 -9.78 11.54
CA ARG A 112 -7.77 -9.69 11.05
C ARG A 112 -8.51 -8.47 11.62
N LYS A 113 -8.12 -8.04 12.83
CA LYS A 113 -8.70 -6.86 13.50
C LYS A 113 -8.31 -5.59 12.75
N LEU A 114 -7.01 -5.41 12.47
CA LEU A 114 -6.51 -4.27 11.73
C LEU A 114 -7.09 -4.21 10.31
N MET A 115 -7.11 -5.34 9.59
CA MET A 115 -7.70 -5.42 8.24
C MET A 115 -9.18 -4.97 8.20
N ARG A 116 -9.96 -5.30 9.23
CA ARG A 116 -11.36 -4.86 9.35
C ARG A 116 -11.47 -3.35 9.61
N GLN A 117 -10.56 -2.78 10.40
CA GLN A 117 -10.52 -1.34 10.68
C GLN A 117 -10.15 -0.54 9.43
N LEU A 118 -9.07 -0.93 8.75
CA LEU A 118 -8.59 -0.26 7.54
C LEU A 118 -9.61 -0.34 6.40
N SER A 119 -10.26 -1.49 6.19
CA SER A 119 -11.31 -1.63 5.16
C SER A 119 -12.55 -0.76 5.43
N SER A 120 -12.88 -0.51 6.71
CA SER A 120 -14.00 0.37 7.09
C SER A 120 -13.67 1.85 6.90
N SER A 121 -12.43 2.24 7.26
CA SER A 121 -11.91 3.60 7.12
C SER A 121 -11.71 3.98 5.65
N SER A 122 -11.05 3.12 4.87
CA SER A 122 -10.80 3.33 3.43
C SER A 122 -12.10 3.52 2.64
N ARG A 123 -13.13 2.68 2.85
CA ARG A 123 -14.44 2.84 2.18
C ARG A 123 -15.07 4.21 2.45
N SER A 124 -14.88 4.75 3.64
CA SER A 124 -15.40 6.07 4.02
C SER A 124 -14.60 7.19 3.34
N LYS A 125 -13.26 7.07 3.29
CA LYS A 125 -12.37 8.01 2.61
C LYS A 125 -12.59 8.02 1.09
N SER A 126 -12.69 6.85 0.44
CA SER A 126 -12.93 6.73 -1.00
C SER A 126 -14.25 7.35 -1.44
N ARG A 127 -15.33 7.16 -0.66
CA ARG A 127 -16.62 7.83 -0.92
C ARG A 127 -16.52 9.34 -0.88
N SER A 128 -15.76 9.88 0.06
CA SER A 128 -15.52 11.32 0.19
C SER A 128 -14.68 11.86 -0.97
N LYS A 129 -13.60 11.16 -1.37
CA LYS A 129 -12.73 11.54 -2.50
C LYS A 129 -13.48 11.48 -3.85
N GLN A 130 -14.34 10.48 -4.06
CA GLN A 130 -15.21 10.43 -5.26
C GLN A 130 -16.18 11.61 -5.30
N ARG A 131 -16.78 11.99 -4.16
CA ARG A 131 -17.67 13.16 -4.09
C ARG A 131 -16.93 14.47 -4.37
N SER A 132 -15.70 14.64 -3.88
CA SER A 132 -14.90 15.84 -4.16
C SER A 132 -14.48 15.91 -5.62
N ARG A 133 -13.97 14.81 -6.21
CA ARG A 133 -13.62 14.71 -7.64
C ARG A 133 -14.82 15.03 -8.54
N SER A 134 -16.01 14.50 -8.24
CA SER A 134 -17.24 14.81 -8.98
C SER A 134 -17.62 16.30 -8.89
N ARG A 135 -17.51 16.92 -7.71
CA ARG A 135 -17.78 18.36 -7.53
C ARG A 135 -16.80 19.24 -8.30
N SER A 136 -15.51 18.89 -8.32
CA SER A 136 -14.50 19.62 -9.09
C SER A 136 -14.81 19.58 -10.59
N ARG A 137 -15.15 18.41 -11.13
CA ARG A 137 -15.54 18.24 -12.54
C ARG A 137 -16.81 19.02 -12.90
N SER A 138 -17.81 19.05 -12.00
CA SER A 138 -19.01 19.86 -12.22
C SER A 138 -18.69 21.35 -12.31
N ARG A 139 -17.82 21.86 -11.41
CA ARG A 139 -17.39 23.26 -11.42
C ARG A 139 -16.60 23.65 -12.68
N GLU A 140 -15.69 22.80 -13.13
CA GLU A 140 -14.98 23.01 -14.41
C GLU A 140 -15.95 23.10 -15.59
N LYS A 141 -16.95 22.21 -15.64
CA LYS A 141 -17.96 22.22 -16.71
C LYS A 141 -18.81 23.49 -16.68
N GLU A 142 -19.17 23.97 -15.49
CA GLU A 142 -19.91 25.23 -15.30
C GLU A 142 -19.07 26.43 -15.78
N GLN A 143 -17.81 26.53 -15.33
CA GLN A 143 -16.90 27.60 -15.75
C GLN A 143 -16.66 27.63 -17.26
N ARG A 144 -16.50 26.45 -17.89
CA ARG A 144 -16.34 26.33 -19.34
C ARG A 144 -17.61 26.69 -20.12
N SER A 145 -18.77 26.56 -19.49
CA SER A 145 -20.05 27.00 -20.08
C SER A 145 -20.21 28.52 -19.94
N SER A 146 -19.66 29.13 -18.89
CA SER A 146 -19.70 30.58 -18.65
C SER A 146 -18.67 31.37 -19.46
N ASN A 147 -17.53 30.77 -19.83
CA ASN A 147 -16.50 31.36 -20.69
C ASN A 147 -16.33 30.53 -21.98
N PRO A 148 -17.19 30.74 -22.99
CA PRO A 148 -16.95 30.17 -24.31
C PRO A 148 -15.67 30.77 -24.92
N PRO A 149 -14.84 29.98 -25.62
CA PRO A 149 -13.67 30.50 -26.32
C PRO A 149 -14.10 31.48 -27.44
N LEU A 150 -13.31 32.54 -27.64
CA LEU A 150 -13.46 33.52 -28.73
C LEU A 150 -13.15 32.92 -30.10
#